data_AF-A0A957UEP7-F1
#
_entry.id   AF-A0A957UEP7-F1
#
_cell.length_a   1.000
_cell.length_b   1.000
_cell.length_c   1.000
_cell.angle_alpha   90.00
_cell.angle_beta   90.00
_cell.angle_gamma   90.00
#
_symmetry.space_group_name_H-M   'P 1'
#
loop_
_entity.id
_entity.type
_entity.pdbx_description
1 polymer ?
#
loop_
_entity_poly.entity_id
_entity_poly.type
_entity_poly.pdbx_seq_one_letter_code
_entity_poly.pdbx_strand_id
1 'polypeptide(L)' 'RLTLLAMLCEGHLLIEDVPGVGKTMLARALALSVGCTFRRIQFTPDMLPTDVTGVNIFNQKTQEFEFRPG' A
#
# COMPACT_ATOMS: atom_id res chain seq x y z
N ARG A 1 14.72 -2.19 -15.36
CA ARG A 1 15.63 -1.03 -15.21
C ARG A 1 14.95 0.15 -14.50
N LEU A 2 13.84 0.69 -15.02
CA LEU A 2 13.15 1.84 -14.40
C LEU A 2 12.69 1.57 -12.97
N THR A 3 12.24 0.36 -12.65
CA THR A 3 11.83 -0.01 -11.28
C THR A 3 12.96 0.08 -10.26
N LEU A 4 14.18 -0.36 -10.62
CA LEU A 4 15.33 -0.24 -9.74
C LEU A 4 15.78 1.20 -9.59
N LEU A 5 15.77 1.98 -10.68
CA LEU A 5 16.08 3.41 -10.62
C LEU A 5 15.09 4.16 -9.73
N ALA A 6 13.79 3.96 -9.93
CA ALA A 6 12.76 4.58 -9.09
C ALA A 6 12.94 4.22 -7.62
N MET A 7 13.22 2.95 -7.30
CA MET A 7 13.47 2.52 -5.92
C MET A 7 14.71 3.19 -5.31
N LEU A 8 15.83 3.24 -6.04
CA LEU A 8 17.09 3.84 -5.56
C LEU A 8 17.05 5.36 -5.45
N CYS A 9 16.21 6.02 -6.25
CA CYS A 9 15.99 7.45 -6.22
C CYS A 9 14.83 7.87 -5.30
N GLU A 10 14.25 6.94 -4.52
CA GLU A 10 13.07 7.18 -3.67
C GLU A 10 11.87 7.77 -4.45
N GLY A 11 11.75 7.42 -5.73
CA GLY A 11 10.70 7.90 -6.63
C GLY A 11 9.48 6.97 -6.73
N HIS A 12 8.46 7.44 -7.44
CA HIS A 12 7.27 6.68 -7.76
C HIS A 12 7.30 6.17 -9.20
N LEU A 13 6.82 4.94 -9.42
CA LEU A 13 6.73 4.33 -10.74
C LEU A 13 5.28 3.99 -11.08
N LEU A 14 4.78 4.58 -12.16
CA LEU A 14 3.54 4.15 -12.80
C LEU A 14 3.87 3.09 -13.87
N ILE A 15 3.17 1.96 -13.84
CA ILE A 15 3.34 0.86 -14.82
C ILE A 15 2.01 0.68 -15.57
N GLU A 16 1.94 1.24 -16.77
CA GLU A 16 0.82 1.07 -17.70
C GLU A 16 1.15 -0.07 -18.68
N ASP A 17 0.37 -1.14 -18.65
CA ASP A 17 0.49 -2.26 -19.61
C ASP A 17 -0.80 -3.11 -19.50
N VAL A 18 -0.99 -4.12 -20.35
CA VAL A 18 -2.16 -5.01 -20.38
C VAL A 18 -2.30 -5.85 -19.09
N PRO A 19 -3.52 -6.33 -18.74
CA PRO A 19 -3.71 -7.19 -17.58
C PRO A 19 -2.95 -8.52 -17.72
N GLY A 20 -2.50 -9.08 -16.58
CA GLY A 20 -1.87 -10.41 -16.53
C GLY A 20 -0.34 -10.45 -16.69
N VAL A 21 0.32 -9.34 -17.02
CA VAL A 21 1.79 -9.25 -17.22
C VAL A 21 2.62 -9.21 -15.93
N GLY A 22 2.04 -9.60 -14.78
CA GLY A 22 2.79 -9.75 -13.53
C GLY A 22 3.24 -8.46 -12.84
N LYS A 23 2.65 -7.29 -13.12
CA LYS A 23 3.01 -6.00 -12.46
C LYS A 23 3.01 -6.08 -10.93
N THR A 24 2.00 -6.72 -10.36
CA THR A 24 1.92 -6.96 -8.90
C THR A 24 3.03 -7.89 -8.42
N MET A 25 3.36 -8.93 -9.20
CA MET A 25 4.44 -9.87 -8.87
C MET A 25 5.80 -9.19 -8.92
N LEU A 26 6.03 -8.30 -9.89
CA LEU A 26 7.25 -7.49 -9.96
C LEU A 26 7.46 -6.68 -8.68
N ALA A 27 6.42 -5.92 -8.25
CA ALA A 27 6.50 -5.11 -7.04
C ALA A 27 6.70 -5.96 -5.77
N ARG A 28 6.01 -7.11 -5.66
CA ARG A 28 6.16 -8.05 -4.54
C ARG A 28 7.54 -8.70 -4.51
N ALA A 29 8.04 -9.18 -5.64
CA ALA A 29 9.34 -9.82 -5.73
C ALA A 29 10.47 -8.84 -5.42
N LEU A 30 10.36 -7.60 -5.90
CA LEU A 30 11.33 -6.55 -5.59
C LEU A 30 11.39 -6.27 -4.09
N ALA A 31 10.25 -6.05 -3.43
CA ALA A 31 10.21 -5.82 -1.99
C ALA A 31 10.84 -6.98 -1.19
N LEU A 32 10.50 -8.23 -1.54
CA LEU A 32 11.09 -9.42 -0.90
C LEU A 32 12.59 -9.53 -1.11
N SER A 33 13.10 -9.18 -2.30
CA SER A 33 14.54 -9.29 -2.63
C SER A 33 15.43 -8.35 -1.80
N VAL A 34 14.86 -7.27 -1.26
CA VAL A 34 15.58 -6.27 -0.43
C VAL A 34 15.14 -6.30 1.03
N GLY A 35 14.34 -7.29 1.45
CA GLY A 35 13.87 -7.40 2.83
C GLY A 35 12.82 -6.36 3.24
N CYS A 36 12.15 -5.70 2.30
CA CYS A 36 11.06 -4.76 2.56
C CYS A 36 9.72 -5.45 2.75
N THR A 37 8.76 -4.72 3.34
CA THR A 37 7.36 -5.15 3.39
C THR A 37 6.63 -4.76 2.11
N PHE A 38 5.74 -5.64 1.63
CA PHE A 38 4.89 -5.36 0.48
C PHE A 38 3.45 -5.12 0.95
N ARG A 39 2.88 -3.97 0.61
CA ARG A 39 1.45 -3.65 0.79
C ARG A 39 0.85 -3.27 -0.55
N ARG A 40 -0.38 -3.71 -0.79
CA ARG A 40 -1.15 -3.42 -2.00
C ARG A 40 -2.48 -2.78 -1.61
N ILE A 41 -2.75 -1.62 -2.18
CA ILE A 41 -4.04 -0.94 -2.07
C ILE A 41 -4.72 -1.03 -3.44
N GLN A 42 -5.96 -1.48 -3.47
CA GLN A 42 -6.80 -1.47 -4.66
C GLN A 42 -7.77 -0.31 -4.52
N PHE A 43 -7.66 0.70 -5.38
CA PHE A 43 -8.66 1.75 -5.44
C PHE A 43 -9.96 1.15 -5.98
N THR A 44 -10.98 1.15 -5.13
CA THR A 44 -12.38 0.91 -5.45
C THR A 44 -13.13 2.22 -5.24
N PRO A 45 -14.27 2.45 -5.92
CA PRO A 45 -15.03 3.69 -5.77
C PRO A 45 -15.55 3.92 -4.35
N ASP A 46 -15.70 2.85 -3.57
CA ASP A 46 -16.21 2.90 -2.19
C ASP A 46 -15.11 3.07 -1.12
N MET A 47 -13.83 3.10 -1.52
CA MET A 47 -12.71 3.21 -0.58
C MET A 47 -12.76 4.54 0.20
N LEU A 48 -12.77 4.48 1.53
CA LEU A 48 -12.72 5.64 2.40
C LEU A 48 -11.27 6.03 2.71
N PRO A 49 -10.95 7.31 2.92
CA PRO A 49 -9.61 7.73 3.35
C PRO A 49 -9.16 7.02 4.64
N THR A 50 -10.10 6.70 5.53
CA THR A 50 -9.87 5.96 6.78
C THR A 50 -9.35 4.55 6.54
N ASP A 51 -9.63 3.94 5.39
CA ASP A 51 -9.11 2.63 5.01
C ASP A 51 -7.61 2.68 4.64
N VAL A 52 -7.01 3.87 4.59
CA VAL A 52 -5.58 4.06 4.30
C VAL A 52 -4.87 4.76 5.46
N THR A 53 -5.46 5.83 6.00
CA THR A 53 -4.84 6.62 7.08
C THR A 53 -5.16 6.10 8.48
N GLY A 54 -6.17 5.23 8.61
CA GLY A 54 -6.73 4.82 9.89
C GLY A 54 -7.66 5.87 10.50
N VAL A 55 -8.25 5.50 11.64
CA VAL A 55 -9.23 6.33 12.37
C VAL A 55 -9.19 6.05 13.88
N ASN A 56 -9.46 7.08 14.69
CA ASN A 56 -9.67 6.92 16.12
C ASN A 56 -11.14 6.62 16.41
N ILE A 57 -11.40 5.46 17.03
CA ILE A 57 -12.76 5.02 17.37
C ILE A 57 -12.95 5.13 18.88
N PHE A 58 -14.01 5.82 19.28
CA PHE A 58 -14.39 5.89 20.69
C PHE A 58 -14.97 4.56 21.17
N ASN A 59 -14.32 3.94 22.16
CA ASN A 59 -14.77 2.72 22.79
C ASN A 59 -15.64 3.06 24.00
N GLN A 60 -16.95 2.85 23.89
CA GLN A 60 -17.91 3.20 24.95
C GLN A 60 -17.72 2.39 26.25
N LYS A 61 -17.08 1.21 26.19
CA LYS A 61 -16.84 0.38 27.39
C LYS A 61 -15.69 0.93 28.24
N THR A 62 -14.63 1.39 27.60
CA THR A 62 -13.45 1.95 28.27
C THR A 62 -13.50 3.47 28.38
N GLN A 63 -14.40 4.14 27.65
CA GLN A 63 -14.49 5.60 27.51
C GLN A 63 -13.22 6.23 26.92
N GLU A 64 -12.49 5.46 26.11
CA GLU A 64 -11.22 5.88 25.50
C GLU A 64 -11.29 5.84 23.98
N PHE A 65 -10.44 6.62 23.31
CA PHE A 65 -10.24 6.53 21.87
C PHE A 65 -9.18 5.48 21.54
N GLU A 66 -9.53 4.50 20.71
CA GLU A 66 -8.63 3.46 20.21
C GLU A 66 -8.31 3.73 18.73
N PHE A 67 -7.02 3.82 18.39
CA PHE A 67 -6.61 3.97 17.00
C PHE A 67 -6.72 2.65 16.25
N ARG A 68 -7.51 2.63 15.17
CA ARG A 68 -7.55 1.53 14.22
C ARG A 68 -6.78 1.91 12.95
N PRO A 69 -5.67 1.22 12.64
CA PRO A 69 -4.93 1.47 11.40
C PRO A 69 -5.77 1.07 10.18
N GLY A 70 -5.52 1.75 9.06
CA GLY A 70 -6.02 1.39 7.73
C GLY A 70 -5.26 0.23 7.11
#